data_AF-A0A258TA12-F1
#
_entry.id   AF-A0A258TA12-F1
#
_cell.length_a   1.000
_cell.length_b   1.000
_cell.length_c   1.000
_cell.angle_alpha   90.00
_cell.angle_beta   90.00
_cell.angle_gamma   90.00
#
_symmetry.space_group_name_H-M   'P 1'
#
loop_
_entity.id
_entity.type
_entity.pdbx_description
1 polymer ?
#
loop_
_entity_poly.entity_id
_entity_poly.type
_entity_poly.pdbx_seq_one_letter_code
_entity_poly.pdbx_strand_id
1 'polypeptide(L)'
;MNKAFQEATGRSLPEYSDLTAIERFKKILNHYIDEIQVNKNESNNLINSLRSTSSQQPILAEMIDDGLLSAESISSTHREILVPVEIDDASPNAFKNACREEARDRSRGDVYDLPLNEFLRGVINRVGSTMGWKRRMNIGANRHFPRMVQWLRELESETACEDGNGFWLLNQSGAGRIRENPVDPSILKIRIDPAYL
;
A
#
# COMPACT_ATOMS: atom_id res chain seq x y z
N MET A 1 23.66 -9.16 4.88
CA MET A 1 22.81 -10.25 4.33
C MET A 1 23.58 -11.50 3.94
N ASN A 2 24.68 -11.44 3.16
CA ASN A 2 25.44 -12.67 2.82
C ASN A 2 26.07 -13.35 4.06
N LYS A 3 26.79 -12.58 4.89
CA LYS A 3 27.34 -13.07 6.17
C LYS A 3 26.27 -13.73 7.06
N ALA A 4 25.12 -13.07 7.18
CA ALA A 4 23.97 -13.53 7.97
C ALA A 4 23.31 -14.82 7.40
N PHE A 5 23.36 -15.02 6.08
CA PHE A 5 22.87 -16.24 5.41
C PHE A 5 23.83 -17.40 5.63
N GLN A 6 25.13 -17.12 5.50
CA GLN A 6 26.20 -18.07 5.71
C GLN A 6 26.29 -18.54 7.16
N GLU A 7 26.09 -17.64 8.12
CA GLU A 7 26.00 -17.99 9.54
C GLU A 7 24.79 -18.88 9.85
N ALA A 8 23.68 -18.72 9.11
CA ALA A 8 22.45 -19.48 9.36
C ALA A 8 22.39 -20.83 8.63
N THR A 9 23.06 -20.97 7.48
CA THR A 9 22.92 -22.14 6.59
C THR A 9 24.24 -22.85 6.29
N GLY A 10 25.38 -22.26 6.65
CA GLY A 10 26.70 -22.71 6.24
C GLY A 10 27.02 -22.51 4.75
N ARG A 11 26.14 -21.87 3.97
CA ARG A 11 26.28 -21.64 2.52
C ARG A 11 26.43 -20.16 2.18
N SER A 12 27.15 -19.85 1.11
CA SER A 12 27.26 -18.47 0.60
C SER A 12 26.18 -18.18 -0.44
N LEU A 13 25.66 -16.95 -0.45
CA LEU A 13 24.79 -16.49 -1.54
C LEU A 13 25.58 -16.28 -2.83
N PRO A 14 24.97 -16.48 -4.01
CA PRO A 14 25.57 -16.11 -5.28
C PRO A 14 25.87 -14.60 -5.34
N GLU A 15 26.98 -14.24 -6.00
CA GLU A 15 27.28 -12.84 -6.29
C GLU A 15 26.50 -12.39 -7.54
N TYR A 16 25.81 -11.26 -7.42
CA TYR A 16 24.93 -10.71 -8.44
C TYR A 16 25.47 -9.35 -8.93
N SER A 17 26.71 -9.31 -9.38
CA SER A 17 27.44 -8.06 -9.69
C SER A 17 26.86 -7.28 -10.88
N ASP A 18 26.10 -7.95 -11.75
CA ASP A 18 25.46 -7.44 -12.96
C ASP A 18 24.05 -6.85 -12.73
N LEU A 19 23.47 -7.04 -11.54
CA LEU A 19 22.10 -6.63 -11.23
C LEU A 19 22.02 -5.28 -10.51
N THR A 20 20.91 -4.55 -10.71
CA THR A 20 20.61 -3.35 -9.94
C THR A 20 20.45 -3.68 -8.44
N ALA A 21 20.58 -2.69 -7.55
CA ALA A 21 20.49 -2.93 -6.10
C ALA A 21 19.17 -3.61 -5.68
N ILE A 22 18.06 -3.24 -6.31
CA ILE A 22 16.72 -3.80 -6.04
C ILE A 22 16.63 -5.25 -6.55
N GLU A 23 17.13 -5.53 -7.75
CA GLU A 23 17.13 -6.89 -8.32
C GLU A 23 18.02 -7.84 -7.52
N ARG A 24 19.19 -7.36 -7.07
CA ARG A 24 20.05 -8.10 -6.13
C ARG A 24 19.31 -8.44 -4.85
N PHE A 25 18.64 -7.47 -4.26
CA PHE A 25 17.86 -7.68 -3.03
C PHE A 25 16.77 -8.73 -3.24
N LYS A 26 16.00 -8.66 -4.34
CA LYS A 26 14.96 -9.65 -4.68
C LYS A 26 15.54 -11.06 -4.84
N LYS A 27 16.67 -11.20 -5.55
CA LYS A 27 17.34 -12.50 -5.74
C LYS A 27 17.83 -13.09 -4.42
N ILE A 28 18.43 -12.27 -3.57
CA ILE A 28 18.88 -12.68 -2.24
C ILE A 28 17.69 -13.14 -1.38
N LEU A 29 16.60 -12.39 -1.37
CA LEU A 29 15.43 -12.71 -0.56
C LEU A 29 14.74 -14.00 -1.03
N ASN A 30 14.69 -14.25 -2.35
CA ASN A 30 14.21 -15.52 -2.88
C ASN A 30 15.05 -16.71 -2.43
N HIS A 31 16.38 -16.59 -2.36
CA HIS A 31 17.23 -17.66 -1.83
C HIS A 31 16.93 -17.97 -0.36
N TYR A 32 16.66 -16.94 0.44
CA TYR A 32 16.25 -17.12 1.83
C TYR A 32 14.91 -17.85 1.93
N ILE A 33 13.93 -17.48 1.11
CA ILE A 33 12.61 -18.15 1.07
C ILE A 33 12.76 -19.61 0.66
N ASP A 34 13.49 -19.88 -0.42
CA ASP A 34 13.72 -21.23 -0.93
C ASP A 34 14.37 -22.11 0.14
N GLU A 35 15.39 -21.60 0.85
CA GLU A 35 16.07 -22.35 1.91
C GLU A 35 15.17 -22.57 3.15
N ILE A 36 14.33 -21.59 3.52
CA ILE A 36 13.34 -21.74 4.60
C ILE A 36 12.32 -22.84 4.27
N GLN A 37 11.89 -22.94 3.01
CA GLN A 37 10.95 -23.97 2.56
C GLN A 37 11.57 -25.37 2.55
N VAL A 38 12.84 -25.48 2.14
CA VAL A 38 13.57 -26.75 2.07
C VAL A 38 13.96 -27.25 3.46
N ASN A 39 14.38 -26.36 4.36
CA ASN A 39 14.89 -26.71 5.70
C ASN A 39 14.01 -26.16 6.83
N LYS A 40 12.83 -26.77 7.01
CA LYS A 40 11.84 -26.41 8.06
C LYS A 40 12.41 -26.35 9.49
N ASN A 41 13.47 -27.12 9.78
CA ASN A 41 14.09 -27.17 11.11
C ASN A 41 15.08 -26.01 11.36
N GLU A 42 15.60 -25.36 10.30
CA GLU A 42 16.54 -24.23 10.39
C GLU A 42 15.86 -22.87 10.12
N SER A 43 14.58 -22.89 9.75
CA SER A 43 13.77 -21.71 9.43
C SER A 43 13.80 -20.65 10.53
N ASN A 44 13.79 -21.03 11.81
CA ASN A 44 13.79 -20.09 12.92
C ASN A 44 15.11 -19.28 13.01
N ASN A 45 16.25 -19.91 12.74
CA ASN A 45 17.55 -19.22 12.77
C ASN A 45 17.70 -18.27 11.59
N LEU A 46 17.27 -18.68 10.40
CA LEU A 46 17.20 -17.85 9.18
C LEU A 46 16.27 -16.64 9.34
N ILE A 47 15.07 -16.85 9.90
CA ILE A 47 14.09 -15.80 10.16
C ILE A 47 14.65 -14.77 11.15
N ASN A 48 15.27 -15.22 12.24
CA ASN A 48 15.87 -14.34 13.23
C ASN A 48 17.08 -13.57 12.67
N SER A 49 17.87 -14.20 11.80
CA SER A 49 18.98 -13.58 11.10
C SER A 49 18.51 -12.49 10.10
N LEU A 50 17.42 -12.75 9.37
CA LEU A 50 16.76 -11.76 8.51
C LEU A 50 16.22 -10.57 9.30
N ARG A 51 15.50 -10.82 10.39
CA ARG A 51 14.93 -9.77 11.25
C ARG A 51 16.01 -8.90 11.90
N SER A 52 17.07 -9.51 12.43
CA SER A 52 18.18 -8.76 13.04
C SER A 52 18.93 -7.90 12.01
N THR A 53 19.15 -8.41 10.80
CA THR A 53 19.81 -7.66 9.72
C THR A 53 18.91 -6.53 9.18
N SER A 54 17.60 -6.74 9.12
CA SER A 54 16.64 -5.77 8.58
C SER A 54 16.18 -4.72 9.58
N SER A 55 16.32 -4.97 10.88
CA SER A 55 16.08 -3.96 11.94
C SER A 55 16.92 -2.69 11.78
N GLN A 56 18.02 -2.76 11.02
CA GLN A 56 18.89 -1.62 10.71
C GLN A 56 18.39 -0.77 9.51
N GLN A 57 17.36 -1.22 8.80
CA GLN A 57 16.75 -0.51 7.66
C GLN A 57 15.22 -0.62 7.72
N PRO A 58 14.49 0.46 8.10
CA PRO A 58 13.04 0.40 8.32
C PRO A 58 12.24 -0.14 7.13
N ILE A 59 12.66 0.20 5.91
CA ILE A 59 12.05 -0.26 4.65
C ILE A 59 12.20 -1.78 4.48
N LEU A 60 13.34 -2.35 4.88
CA LEU A 60 13.59 -3.79 4.77
C LEU A 60 12.85 -4.58 5.85
N ALA A 61 12.74 -4.02 7.05
CA ALA A 61 11.98 -4.63 8.15
C ALA A 61 10.50 -4.80 7.76
N GLU A 62 9.91 -3.77 7.15
CA GLU A 62 8.53 -3.80 6.65
C GLU A 62 8.34 -4.86 5.56
N MET A 63 9.26 -4.96 4.59
CA MET A 63 9.21 -5.97 3.53
C MET A 63 9.37 -7.41 4.04
N ILE A 64 10.16 -7.61 5.10
CA ILE A 64 10.48 -8.93 5.65
C ILE A 64 9.38 -9.43 6.57
N ASP A 65 8.78 -8.59 7.41
CA ASP A 65 7.64 -9.01 8.23
C ASP A 65 6.44 -9.38 7.36
N ASP A 66 6.17 -8.63 6.29
CA ASP A 66 5.12 -8.94 5.33
C ASP A 66 5.40 -10.21 4.51
N GLY A 67 6.67 -10.49 4.17
CA GLY A 67 7.08 -11.70 3.45
C GLY A 67 7.06 -12.95 4.33
N LEU A 68 7.53 -12.84 5.58
CA LEU A 68 7.69 -13.96 6.51
C LEU A 68 6.40 -14.34 7.24
N LEU A 69 5.46 -13.42 7.48
CA LEU A 69 4.11 -13.77 7.97
C LEU A 69 3.32 -14.64 6.97
N SER A 70 3.80 -14.77 5.73
CA SER A 70 3.27 -15.70 4.72
C SER A 70 4.05 -17.01 4.59
N ALA A 71 5.21 -17.14 5.27
CA ALA A 71 6.14 -18.26 5.13
C ALA A 71 5.57 -19.62 5.57
N GLU A 72 4.62 -19.63 6.51
CA GLU A 72 3.90 -20.85 6.90
C GLU A 72 2.92 -21.36 5.82
N SER A 73 2.71 -20.61 4.73
CA SER A 73 1.74 -20.93 3.66
C SER A 73 2.32 -20.93 2.23
N ILE A 74 3.64 -20.93 2.03
CA ILE A 74 4.21 -20.78 0.69
C ILE A 74 4.17 -22.10 -0.09
N SER A 75 3.07 -22.29 -0.82
CA SER A 75 3.04 -23.02 -2.09
C SER A 75 3.54 -22.10 -3.22
N SER A 76 4.08 -22.70 -4.28
CA SER A 76 4.76 -22.11 -5.45
C SER A 76 4.00 -21.02 -6.25
N THR A 77 2.83 -20.58 -5.79
CA THR A 77 1.97 -19.55 -6.39
C THR A 77 2.41 -18.11 -6.10
N HIS A 78 3.42 -17.89 -5.25
CA HIS A 78 3.64 -16.59 -4.60
C HIS A 78 4.85 -15.76 -5.07
N ARG A 79 5.44 -16.05 -6.24
CA ARG A 79 6.46 -15.17 -6.85
C ARG A 79 5.93 -13.74 -7.16
N GLU A 80 4.61 -13.56 -7.18
CA GLU A 80 3.95 -12.26 -7.37
C GLU A 80 3.78 -11.43 -6.07
N ILE A 81 4.11 -11.98 -4.88
CA ILE A 81 3.96 -11.27 -3.60
C ILE A 81 4.97 -10.11 -3.43
N LEU A 82 6.08 -10.12 -4.18
CA LEU A 82 7.23 -9.24 -3.96
C LEU A 82 7.20 -7.90 -4.72
N VAL A 83 6.11 -7.61 -5.44
CA VAL A 83 5.93 -6.32 -6.12
C VAL A 83 5.01 -5.45 -5.24
N PRO A 84 5.49 -4.31 -4.71
CA PRO A 84 4.62 -3.34 -4.05
C PRO A 84 3.47 -2.96 -4.97
N VAL A 85 2.26 -2.88 -4.44
CA VAL A 85 1.10 -2.43 -5.20
C VAL A 85 1.19 -0.92 -5.35
N GLU A 86 1.30 -0.45 -6.58
CA GLU A 86 1.39 0.98 -6.89
C GLU A 86 0.01 1.52 -7.25
N ILE A 87 -0.32 2.72 -6.75
CA ILE A 87 -1.57 3.36 -7.18
C ILE A 87 -1.59 3.67 -8.68
N ASP A 88 -0.41 3.85 -9.28
CA ASP A 88 -0.25 4.17 -10.69
C ASP A 88 -0.62 2.99 -11.61
N ASP A 89 -0.75 1.77 -11.05
CA ASP A 89 -1.29 0.62 -11.75
C ASP A 89 -2.83 0.69 -11.88
N ALA A 90 -3.49 1.53 -11.08
CA ALA A 90 -4.93 1.78 -11.18
C ALA A 90 -5.22 2.95 -12.15
N SER A 91 -6.27 2.79 -12.96
CA SER A 91 -6.74 3.92 -13.77
C SER A 91 -7.42 4.99 -12.90
N PRO A 92 -7.35 6.28 -13.25
CA PRO A 92 -8.06 7.34 -12.55
C PRO A 92 -9.56 7.08 -12.43
N ASN A 93 -10.17 6.49 -13.46
CA ASN A 93 -11.60 6.16 -13.47
C ASN A 93 -11.94 5.03 -12.50
N ALA A 94 -11.08 3.99 -12.40
CA ALA A 94 -11.28 2.92 -11.41
C ALA A 94 -11.25 3.47 -9.99
N PHE A 95 -10.30 4.38 -9.70
CA PHE A 95 -10.22 5.06 -8.42
C PHE A 95 -11.44 5.95 -8.14
N LYS A 96 -11.82 6.82 -9.09
CA LYS A 96 -12.98 7.72 -8.92
C LYS A 96 -14.31 6.97 -8.79
N ASN A 97 -14.48 5.86 -9.51
CA ASN A 97 -15.67 5.00 -9.35
C ASN A 97 -15.70 4.35 -7.96
N ALA A 98 -14.57 3.83 -7.49
CA ALA A 98 -14.46 3.31 -6.13
C ALA A 98 -14.74 4.37 -5.06
N CYS A 99 -14.36 5.63 -5.28
CA CYS A 99 -14.73 6.75 -4.40
C CYS A 99 -16.25 6.95 -4.36
N ARG A 100 -16.93 6.99 -5.52
CA ARG A 100 -18.39 7.15 -5.58
C ARG A 100 -19.12 6.00 -4.90
N GLU A 101 -18.67 4.77 -5.12
CA GLU A 101 -19.23 3.58 -4.47
C GLU A 101 -19.01 3.60 -2.96
N GLU A 102 -17.80 3.90 -2.49
CA GLU A 102 -17.51 4.00 -1.05
C GLU A 102 -18.33 5.13 -0.40
N ALA A 103 -18.53 6.25 -1.11
CA ALA A 103 -19.36 7.33 -0.64
C ALA A 103 -20.85 6.92 -0.58
N ARG A 104 -21.39 6.27 -1.61
CA ARG A 104 -22.77 5.76 -1.61
C ARG A 104 -23.02 4.73 -0.53
N ASP A 105 -22.09 3.80 -0.31
CA ASP A 105 -22.23 2.75 0.71
C ASP A 105 -22.19 3.29 2.15
N ARG A 106 -21.52 4.44 2.36
CA ARG A 106 -21.48 5.12 3.67
C ARG A 106 -22.59 6.14 3.86
N SER A 107 -23.31 6.48 2.80
CA SER A 107 -24.39 7.46 2.86
C SER A 107 -25.51 7.00 3.79
N ARG A 108 -26.01 7.94 4.59
CA ARG A 108 -27.22 7.78 5.40
C ARG A 108 -28.35 8.72 4.96
N GLY A 109 -28.21 9.34 3.79
CA GLY A 109 -29.17 10.31 3.23
C GLY A 109 -28.87 11.77 3.56
N ASP A 110 -28.09 12.05 4.61
CA ASP A 110 -27.67 13.41 4.97
C ASP A 110 -26.25 13.72 4.50
N VAL A 111 -25.86 15.00 4.53
CA VAL A 111 -24.47 15.45 4.33
C VAL A 111 -23.62 15.05 5.53
N TYR A 112 -22.43 14.49 5.29
CA TYR A 112 -21.54 14.05 6.38
C TYR A 112 -20.05 14.26 6.07
N ASP A 113 -19.26 14.37 7.14
CA ASP A 113 -17.81 14.49 7.09
C ASP A 113 -17.14 13.16 7.50
N LEU A 114 -16.03 12.78 6.87
CA LEU A 114 -15.22 11.61 7.24
C LEU A 114 -13.72 11.91 7.19
N PRO A 115 -12.92 11.35 8.12
CA PRO A 115 -11.46 11.37 7.98
C PRO A 115 -11.01 10.75 6.65
N LEU A 116 -10.12 11.44 5.92
CA LEU A 116 -9.73 11.02 4.57
C LEU A 116 -9.00 9.67 4.58
N ASN A 117 -8.18 9.40 5.60
CA ASN A 117 -7.47 8.13 5.77
C ASN A 117 -8.44 6.93 5.89
N GLU A 118 -9.55 7.09 6.61
CA GLU A 118 -10.57 6.03 6.77
C GLU A 118 -11.34 5.80 5.48
N PHE A 119 -11.68 6.87 4.77
CA PHE A 119 -12.33 6.79 3.47
C PHE A 119 -11.43 6.10 2.43
N LEU A 120 -10.17 6.55 2.30
CA LEU A 120 -9.22 5.99 1.34
C LEU A 120 -8.93 4.51 1.58
N ARG A 121 -8.96 4.03 2.83
CA ARG A 121 -8.84 2.59 3.12
C ARG A 121 -9.97 1.79 2.46
N GLY A 122 -11.20 2.30 2.51
CA GLY A 122 -12.35 1.69 1.83
C GLY A 122 -12.20 1.71 0.31
N VAL A 123 -11.88 2.87 -0.24
CA VAL A 123 -11.64 3.07 -1.69
C VAL A 123 -10.57 2.12 -2.22
N ILE A 124 -9.41 2.06 -1.58
CA ILE A 124 -8.31 1.21 -2.03
C ILE A 124 -8.64 -0.28 -1.93
N ASN A 125 -9.42 -0.70 -0.94
CA ASN A 125 -9.89 -2.08 -0.88
C ASN A 125 -10.79 -2.42 -2.08
N ARG A 126 -11.65 -1.48 -2.52
CA ARG A 126 -12.47 -1.66 -3.73
C ARG A 126 -11.64 -1.68 -4.99
N VAL A 127 -10.74 -0.71 -5.16
CA VAL A 127 -9.81 -0.67 -6.30
C VAL A 127 -9.02 -1.98 -6.38
N GLY A 128 -8.46 -2.43 -5.25
CA GLY A 128 -7.73 -3.69 -5.21
C GLY A 128 -8.57 -4.90 -5.57
N SER A 129 -9.83 -4.94 -5.15
CA SER A 129 -10.75 -6.02 -5.52
C SER A 129 -11.03 -6.02 -7.03
N THR A 130 -11.27 -4.84 -7.62
CA THR A 130 -11.52 -4.67 -9.07
C THR A 130 -10.28 -4.99 -9.91
N MET A 131 -9.11 -4.59 -9.44
CA MET A 131 -7.83 -4.76 -10.14
C MET A 131 -7.18 -6.13 -9.88
N GLY A 132 -7.77 -6.97 -9.01
CA GLY A 132 -7.20 -8.27 -8.65
C GLY A 132 -5.91 -8.18 -7.82
N TRP A 133 -5.73 -7.09 -7.07
CA TRP A 133 -4.57 -6.91 -6.21
C TRP A 133 -4.57 -7.95 -5.09
N LYS A 134 -3.48 -8.72 -5.02
CA LYS A 134 -3.29 -9.76 -3.99
C LYS A 134 -2.89 -9.18 -2.63
N ARG A 135 -2.54 -7.90 -2.57
CA ARG A 135 -2.17 -7.17 -1.35
C ARG A 135 -2.93 -5.85 -1.24
N ARG A 136 -3.10 -5.40 -0.01
CA ARG A 136 -3.63 -4.07 0.28
C ARG A 136 -2.53 -3.04 0.16
N MET A 137 -2.81 -1.95 -0.54
CA MET A 137 -1.93 -0.79 -0.57
C MET A 137 -2.08 0.00 0.74
N ASN A 138 -0.95 0.40 1.33
CA ASN A 138 -0.94 1.19 2.56
C ASN A 138 -1.42 2.63 2.29
N ILE A 139 -2.27 3.13 3.17
CA ILE A 139 -2.76 4.52 3.16
C ILE A 139 -2.05 5.31 4.26
N GLY A 140 -1.34 6.35 3.88
CA GLY A 140 -0.61 7.22 4.79
C GLY A 140 0.26 8.23 4.05
N ALA A 141 1.23 8.79 4.76
CA ALA A 141 2.21 9.71 4.18
C ALA A 141 3.21 8.96 3.29
N ASN A 142 2.83 8.69 2.05
CA ASN A 142 3.61 7.92 1.09
C ASN A 142 3.66 8.61 -0.29
N ARG A 143 4.50 8.08 -1.18
CA ARG A 143 4.71 8.62 -2.54
C ARG A 143 3.44 8.67 -3.40
N HIS A 144 2.43 7.88 -3.07
CA HIS A 144 1.20 7.74 -3.84
C HIS A 144 0.15 8.78 -3.47
N PHE A 145 0.24 9.32 -2.26
CA PHE A 145 -0.77 10.24 -1.75
C PHE A 145 -0.99 11.49 -2.61
N PRO A 146 0.05 12.17 -3.12
CA PRO A 146 -0.14 13.30 -4.04
C PRO A 146 -0.97 12.94 -5.29
N ARG A 147 -0.77 11.73 -5.83
CA ARG A 147 -1.52 11.24 -6.98
C ARG A 147 -2.99 11.00 -6.65
N MET A 148 -3.26 10.37 -5.50
CA MET A 148 -4.64 10.18 -5.01
C MET A 148 -5.33 11.53 -4.81
N VAL A 149 -4.64 12.52 -4.23
CA VAL A 149 -5.18 13.87 -4.02
C VAL A 149 -5.56 14.53 -5.34
N GLN A 150 -4.73 14.40 -6.38
CA GLN A 150 -5.07 14.89 -7.71
C GLN A 150 -6.40 14.31 -8.20
N TRP A 151 -6.58 13.00 -8.12
CA TRP A 151 -7.83 12.35 -8.56
C TRP A 151 -9.04 12.70 -7.68
N LEU A 152 -8.83 12.95 -6.38
CA LEU A 152 -9.90 13.46 -5.51
C LEU A 152 -10.33 14.87 -5.88
N ARG A 153 -9.40 15.73 -6.31
CA ARG A 153 -9.72 17.09 -6.82
C ARG A 153 -10.45 17.05 -8.15
N GLU A 154 -10.07 16.12 -9.03
CA GLU A 154 -10.82 15.85 -10.25
C GLU A 154 -12.24 15.40 -9.91
N LEU A 155 -12.40 14.48 -8.95
CA LEU A 155 -13.71 14.01 -8.51
C LEU A 155 -14.56 15.15 -7.92
N GLU A 156 -14.00 15.97 -7.03
CA GLU A 156 -14.65 17.17 -6.48
C GLU A 156 -15.15 18.10 -7.59
N SER A 157 -14.38 18.23 -8.68
CA SER A 157 -14.77 19.06 -9.83
C SER A 157 -15.86 18.39 -10.68
N GLU A 158 -15.82 17.06 -10.82
CA GLU A 158 -16.81 16.27 -11.56
C GLU A 158 -18.17 16.20 -10.87
N THR A 159 -18.20 16.29 -9.54
CA THR A 159 -19.44 16.28 -8.75
C THR A 159 -20.01 17.67 -8.50
N ALA A 160 -19.34 18.72 -8.97
CA ALA A 160 -19.80 20.10 -8.84
C ALA A 160 -20.91 20.40 -9.86
N CYS A 161 -22.06 20.83 -9.37
CA CYS A 161 -23.24 21.26 -10.13
C CYS A 161 -23.58 22.71 -9.77
N GLU A 162 -24.51 23.35 -10.49
CA GLU A 162 -24.93 24.73 -10.21
C GLU A 162 -25.49 24.90 -8.78
N ASP A 163 -26.24 23.90 -8.32
CA ASP A 163 -26.97 23.95 -7.04
C ASP A 163 -26.23 23.30 -5.85
N GLY A 164 -25.07 22.67 -6.07
CA GLY A 164 -24.37 21.92 -5.03
C GLY A 164 -23.18 21.12 -5.54
N ASN A 165 -22.57 20.32 -4.66
CA ASN A 165 -21.43 19.48 -5.02
C ASN A 165 -21.48 18.17 -4.21
N GLY A 166 -21.23 17.02 -4.85
CA GLY A 166 -21.32 15.73 -4.17
C GLY A 166 -20.14 15.41 -3.26
N PHE A 167 -18.98 16.02 -3.52
CA PHE A 167 -17.72 15.67 -2.87
C PHE A 167 -16.86 16.90 -2.64
N TRP A 168 -16.41 17.12 -1.41
CA TRP A 168 -15.40 18.13 -1.09
C TRP A 168 -14.21 17.52 -0.38
N LEU A 169 -13.02 17.97 -0.79
CA LEU A 169 -11.80 17.73 -0.03
C LEU A 169 -11.55 18.93 0.88
N LEU A 170 -11.45 18.69 2.20
CA LEU A 170 -11.30 19.72 3.22
C LEU A 170 -10.10 19.45 4.13
N ASN A 171 -9.60 20.51 4.79
CA ASN A 171 -8.70 20.33 5.94
C ASN A 171 -9.48 19.81 7.15
N GLN A 172 -8.80 19.28 8.18
CA GLN A 172 -9.50 18.75 9.37
C GLN A 172 -10.45 19.75 10.04
N SER A 173 -10.10 21.05 10.08
CA SER A 173 -10.97 22.08 10.66
C SER A 173 -12.23 22.34 9.83
N GLY A 174 -12.27 21.94 8.56
CA GLY A 174 -13.37 22.25 7.63
C GLY A 174 -13.46 23.73 7.25
N ALA A 175 -12.56 24.56 7.76
CA ALA A 175 -12.50 25.99 7.53
C ALA A 175 -11.03 26.36 7.27
N GLY A 176 -10.69 26.56 6.00
CA GLY A 176 -9.37 26.98 5.58
C GLY A 176 -8.88 26.29 4.32
N ARG A 177 -7.78 26.83 3.78
CA ARG A 177 -7.14 26.27 2.60
C ARG A 177 -6.44 24.96 2.94
N ILE A 178 -6.53 24.00 2.03
CA ILE A 178 -5.66 22.83 2.04
C ILE A 178 -4.30 23.24 1.48
N ARG A 179 -3.23 22.66 2.01
CA ARG A 179 -1.89 22.81 1.43
C ARG A 179 -1.93 22.37 -0.03
N GLU A 180 -1.19 23.04 -0.90
CA GLU A 180 -1.13 22.71 -2.33
C GLU A 180 -0.70 21.26 -2.57
N ASN A 181 0.30 20.80 -1.80
CA ASN A 181 0.79 19.43 -1.82
C ASN A 181 0.69 18.82 -0.41
N PRO A 182 -0.49 18.29 -0.02
CA PRO A 182 -0.63 17.63 1.27
C PRO A 182 0.13 16.29 1.22
N VAL A 183 0.86 16.00 2.29
CA VAL A 183 1.75 14.83 2.37
C VAL A 183 1.17 13.70 3.23
N ASP A 184 0.09 13.96 3.97
CA ASP A 184 -0.53 12.99 4.87
C ASP A 184 -2.06 13.05 4.77
N PRO A 185 -2.76 11.93 4.54
CA PRO A 185 -4.22 11.90 4.58
C PRO A 185 -4.82 12.22 5.96
N SER A 186 -4.08 12.03 7.06
CA SER A 186 -4.59 12.25 8.43
C SER A 186 -4.97 13.71 8.71
N ILE A 187 -4.37 14.66 7.98
CA ILE A 187 -4.63 16.10 8.14
C ILE A 187 -5.80 16.61 7.27
N LEU A 188 -6.46 15.71 6.53
CA LEU A 188 -7.59 16.03 5.66
C LEU A 188 -8.83 15.23 6.03
N LYS A 189 -9.98 15.79 5.67
CA LYS A 189 -11.27 15.11 5.70
C LYS A 189 -11.97 15.31 4.37
N ILE A 190 -12.99 14.50 4.15
CA ILE A 190 -13.91 14.70 3.05
C ILE A 190 -15.27 15.10 3.59
N ARG A 191 -16.01 15.89 2.83
CA ARG A 191 -17.45 16.08 3.01
C ARG A 191 -18.15 15.47 1.82
N ILE A 192 -19.21 14.74 2.08
CA ILE A 192 -20.02 14.10 1.06
C ILE A 192 -21.44 14.62 1.18
N ASP A 193 -22.00 15.07 0.06
CA ASP A 193 -23.43 15.31 -0.12
C ASP A 193 -24.01 14.26 -1.08
N PRO A 194 -24.73 13.26 -0.56
CA PRO A 194 -25.29 12.19 -1.38
C PRO A 194 -26.26 12.65 -2.48
N ALA A 195 -26.84 13.85 -2.37
CA ALA A 195 -27.77 14.37 -3.36
C ALA A 195 -27.09 14.68 -4.71
N TYR A 196 -25.76 14.83 -4.73
CA TYR A 196 -24.99 15.24 -5.91
C TYR A 196 -23.88 14.23 -6.31
N LEU A 197 -24.01 12.94 -5.92
CA LEU A 197 -23.01 11.87 -6.14
C LEU A 197 -23.25 10.91 -7.33
#